data_AF-A0A5E5P3B8-F1
#
_entry.id   AF-A0A5E5P3B8-F1
#
_cell.length_a   1.000
_cell.length_b   1.000
_cell.length_c   1.000
_cell.angle_alpha   90.00
_cell.angle_beta   90.00
_cell.angle_gamma   90.00
#
_symmetry.space_group_name_H-M   'P 1'
#
loop_
_entity.id
_entity.type
_entity.pdbx_description
1 polymer ?
#
loop_
_entity_poly.entity_id
_entity_poly.type
_entity_poly.pdbx_seq_one_letter_code
_entity_poly.pdbx_strand_id
1 'polypeptide(L)' 'MRINQEPVMVVVLRKLDEHKGRLPEVARVSGVPYQTVTKIACRLVRDPRISTVQALLNYFASRTDTNAATGDTPSAN' A
#
# COMPACT_ATOMS: atom_id res chain seq x y z
N MET A 1 25.74 -13.74 1.40
CA MET A 1 24.94 -12.93 0.45
C MET A 1 23.64 -12.57 1.16
N ARG A 2 23.50 -11.35 1.68
CA ARG A 2 22.26 -10.94 2.38
C ARG A 2 21.20 -10.70 1.32
N ILE A 3 20.12 -11.47 1.39
CA ILE A 3 18.97 -11.37 0.49
C ILE A 3 18.44 -9.94 0.64
N ASN A 4 18.63 -9.13 -0.40
CA ASN A 4 18.23 -7.73 -0.45
C ASN A 4 16.71 -7.67 -0.60
N GLN A 5 16.01 -8.16 0.42
CA GLN A 5 14.59 -7.92 0.58
C GLN A 5 14.48 -6.42 0.76
N GLU A 6 14.06 -5.70 -0.28
CA GLU A 6 13.59 -4.34 -0.08
C GLU A 6 12.62 -4.42 1.10
N PRO A 7 12.87 -3.66 2.19
CA PRO A 7 11.99 -3.71 3.34
C PRO A 7 10.61 -3.42 2.79
N VAL A 8 9.63 -4.27 3.08
CA VAL A 8 8.27 -4.09 2.57
C VAL A 8 7.73 -2.66 2.83
N MET A 9 8.27 -2.01 3.86
CA MET A 9 8.12 -0.59 4.16
C MET A 9 8.53 0.35 3.01
N VAL A 10 9.64 0.11 2.33
CA VAL A 10 10.12 0.92 1.20
C VAL A 10 9.10 0.87 0.06
N VAL A 11 8.52 -0.30 -0.21
CA VAL A 11 7.44 -0.45 -1.20
C VAL A 11 6.21 0.34 -0.78
N VAL A 12 5.77 0.21 0.47
CA VAL A 12 4.63 0.98 1.02
C VAL A 12 4.88 2.48 0.95
N LEU A 13 6.08 2.94 1.30
CA LEU A 13 6.46 4.35 1.25
C LEU A 13 6.45 4.88 -0.18
N ARG A 14 6.96 4.13 -1.15
CA ARG A 14 6.92 4.51 -2.57
C ARG A 14 5.47 4.64 -3.05
N LYS A 15 4.63 3.65 -2.74
CA LYS A 15 3.20 3.68 -3.07
C LYS A 15 2.47 4.84 -2.38
N LEU A 16 2.77 5.12 -1.11
CA LEU A 16 2.19 6.28 -0.41
C LEU A 16 2.62 7.60 -1.03
N ASP A 17 3.85 7.72 -1.53
CA ASP A 17 4.32 8.91 -2.24
C ASP A 17 3.62 9.07 -3.59
N GLU A 18 3.48 7.99 -4.37
CA GLU A 18 2.68 7.96 -5.61
C GLU A 18 1.20 8.36 -5.35
N HIS A 19 0.68 8.03 -4.18
CA HIS A 19 -0.70 8.30 -3.77
C HIS A 19 -0.83 9.51 -2.81
N LYS A 20 0.16 10.40 -2.71
CA LYS A 20 0.11 11.56 -1.79
C LYS A 20 -1.12 12.46 -1.96
N GLY A 21 -1.64 12.59 -3.18
CA GLY A 21 -2.88 13.33 -3.45
C GLY A 21 -4.17 12.62 -3.02
N ARG A 22 -4.10 11.33 -2.65
CA ARG A 22 -5.26 10.47 -2.33
C ARG A 22 -5.11 9.73 -1.00
N LEU A 23 -4.18 10.15 -0.13
CA LEU A 23 -4.03 9.62 1.23
C LEU A 23 -5.33 9.47 2.04
N PRO A 24 -6.30 10.41 2.01
CA PRO A 24 -7.58 10.20 2.71
C PRO A 24 -8.39 9.01 2.16
N GLU A 25 -8.32 8.75 0.86
CA GLU A 25 -8.96 7.59 0.25
C GLU A 25 -8.24 6.29 0.63
N VAL A 26 -6.90 6.29 0.60
CA VAL A 26 -6.08 5.15 1.04
C VAL A 26 -6.42 4.77 2.48
N ALA A 27 -6.50 5.75 3.38
CA ALA A 27 -6.89 5.55 4.77
C ALA A 27 -8.29 4.95 4.90
N ARG A 28 -9.27 5.50 4.19
CA ARG A 28 -10.66 5.03 4.21
C ARG A 28 -10.80 3.58 3.76
N VAL A 29 -10.10 3.19 2.69
CA VAL A 29 -10.22 1.85 2.10
C VAL A 29 -9.34 0.83 2.82
N SER A 30 -8.14 1.21 3.27
CA SER A 30 -7.26 0.31 4.04
C SER A 30 -7.73 0.06 5.47
N GLY A 31 -8.69 0.85 5.98
CA GLY A 31 -9.12 0.79 7.37
C GLY A 31 -8.08 1.33 8.37
N VAL A 32 -6.99 1.92 7.86
CA VAL A 32 -5.96 2.56 8.68
C VAL A 32 -6.35 4.03 8.90
N PRO A 33 -6.29 4.54 10.15
CA PRO A 33 -6.63 5.93 10.41
C PRO A 33 -5.73 6.88 9.62
N TYR A 34 -6.33 7.93 9.05
CA TYR A 34 -5.64 8.91 8.19
C TYR A 34 -4.39 9.50 8.84
N GLN A 35 -4.47 9.83 10.13
CA GLN A 35 -3.33 10.32 10.92
C GLN A 35 -2.14 9.34 10.90
N THR A 36 -2.39 8.03 10.95
CA THR A 36 -1.35 7.00 10.85
C THR A 36 -0.79 6.91 9.45
N VAL A 37 -1.64 6.92 8.42
CA VAL A 37 -1.20 6.90 7.01
C VAL A 37 -0.31 8.09 6.70
N THR A 38 -0.72 9.30 7.10
CA THR A 38 0.07 10.53 6.91
C THR A 38 1.37 10.51 7.69
N LYS A 39 1.37 10.02 8.93
CA LYS A 39 2.61 9.87 9.72
C LYS A 39 3.59 8.87 9.08
N ILE A 40 3.08 7.78 8.50
CA ILE A 40 3.92 6.81 7.76
C ILE A 40 4.46 7.47 6.48
N ALA A 41 3.60 8.15 5.71
CA ALA A 41 4.00 8.86 4.49
C ALA A 41 5.06 9.94 4.75
N CYS A 42 4.95 10.68 5.85
CA CYS A 42 5.94 11.66 6.30
C CYS A 42 7.16 11.04 7.01
N ARG A 43 7.25 9.70 7.11
CA ARG A 43 8.31 8.98 7.85
C ARG A 43 8.45 9.41 9.32
N LEU A 44 7.36 9.91 9.91
CA LEU A 44 7.28 10.27 11.34
C LEU A 44 7.18 9.04 12.23
N VAL A 45 6.68 7.93 11.70
CA VAL A 45 6.58 6.65 12.41
C VAL A 45 7.72 5.76 11.96
N ARG A 46 8.60 5.43 12.91
CA ARG A 46 9.80 4.61 12.68
C ARG A 46 9.49 3.10 12.71
N ASP A 47 8.48 2.70 13.47
CA ASP A 47 8.04 1.31 13.62
C ASP A 47 6.50 1.22 13.62
N PRO A 48 5.84 1.19 12.45
CA PRO A 48 4.41 0.94 12.38
C PRO A 48 4.15 -0.55 12.55
N ARG A 49 3.01 -0.90 13.17
CA ARG A 49 2.60 -2.29 13.35
C ARG A 49 2.50 -3.01 12.00
N ILE A 50 2.93 -4.27 11.97
CA ILE A 50 2.86 -5.13 10.78
C ILE A 50 1.44 -5.20 10.21
N SER A 51 0.40 -5.23 11.06
CA SER A 51 -1.00 -5.21 10.60
C SER A 51 -1.35 -3.97 9.78
N THR A 52 -0.79 -2.80 10.12
CA THR A 52 -0.99 -1.57 9.37
C THR A 52 -0.30 -1.65 8.01
N VAL A 53 0.91 -2.18 7.98
CA VAL A 53 1.69 -2.36 6.74
C VAL A 53 0.98 -3.35 5.82
N GLN A 54 0.46 -4.46 6.35
CA GLN A 54 -0.31 -5.44 5.59
C GLN A 54 -1.62 -4.86 5.04
N ALA A 55 -2.35 -4.06 5.81
CA ALA A 55 -3.58 -3.43 5.33
C ALA A 55 -3.34 -2.48 4.16
N LEU A 56 -2.25 -1.69 4.23
CA LEU A 56 -1.82 -0.82 3.14
C LEU A 56 -1.36 -1.63 1.93
N LEU A 57 -0.55 -2.67 2.13
CA LEU A 57 -0.13 -3.57 1.06
C LEU A 57 -1.31 -4.25 0.38
N ASN A 58 -2.29 -4.74 1.13
CA ASN A 58 -3.47 -5.37 0.59
C ASN A 58 -4.23 -4.39 -0.31
N TYR A 59 -4.41 -3.15 0.14
CA TYR A 59 -5.00 -2.09 -0.68
C TYR A 59 -4.21 -1.83 -1.98
N PHE A 60 -2.88 -1.75 -1.90
CA PHE A 60 -2.05 -1.53 -3.08
C PHE A 60 -1.99 -2.76 -3.99
N ALA A 61 -2.03 -3.97 -3.44
CA ALA A 61 -2.08 -5.22 -4.20
C ALA A 61 -3.39 -5.33 -5.00
N SER A 62 -4.52 -4.98 -4.39
CA SER A 62 -5.81 -4.94 -5.09
C SER A 62 -5.88 -3.88 -6.20
N ARG A 63 -5.02 -2.86 -6.19
CA ARG A 63 -4.97 -1.81 -7.24
C ARG A 63 -3.80 -1.95 -8.22
N THR A 64 -2.74 -2.66 -7.85
CA THR A 64 -1.62 -2.95 -8.76
C THR A 64 -2.03 -3.97 -9.82
N ASP A 65 -3.02 -4.81 -9.51
CA ASP A 65 -3.66 -5.70 -10.49
C ASP A 65 -4.43 -4.90 -11.56
N THR A 66 -5.00 -3.74 -11.22
CA THR A 66 -5.76 -2.91 -12.18
C THR A 66 -4.88 -2.17 -13.20
N ASN A 67 -3.54 -2.19 -13.08
CA ASN A 67 -2.64 -1.69 -14.14
C ASN A 67 -2.06 -2.83 -15.00
N ALA A 68 -2.21 -4.10 -14.60
CA ALA A 68 -1.71 -5.26 -15.35
C ALA A 68 -2.83 -6.19 -15.88
N ALA A 69 -4.04 -6.14 -15.33
CA ALA A 69 -5.17 -6.99 -15.71
C ALA A 69 -6.20 -6.24 -16.58
N THR A 70 -5.74 -5.66 -17.70
CA THR A 70 -6.59 -5.60 -18.90
C THR A 70 -6.29 -6.84 -19.71
N GLY A 71 -6.75 -8.01 -19.24
CA GLY A 71 -6.48 -9.26 -19.93
C GLY A 71 -6.58 -10.51 -19.06
N ASP A 72 -7.66 -10.71 -18.32
CA ASP A 72 -8.25 -12.05 -18.24
C ASP A 72 -9.73 -11.91 -17.88
N THR A 73 -10.55 -12.03 -18.91
CA THR A 73 -11.96 -12.39 -18.76
C THR A 73 -11.98 -13.91 -18.79
N PRO A 74 -12.24 -14.63 -17.68
CA PRO A 74 -12.95 -15.88 -17.78
C PRO A 74 -14.43 -15.51 -17.79
N SER A 75 -14.90 -15.21 -19.00
CA SER A 75 -16.31 -15.19 -19.31
C SER A 75 -16.81 -16.63 -19.19
N ALA A 76 -17.94 -16.77 -18.50
CA ALA A 76 -18.95 -17.80 -18.70
C ALA A 76 -18.50 -19.27 -18.65
N ASN A 77 -18.95 -19.98 -17.61
CA ASN A 77 -20.09 -20.93 -17.71
C ASN A 77 -20.47 -21.47 -16.33
#